data_AF-A0A1D7UWR9-F1
#
_entry.id   AF-A0A1D7UWR9-F1
#
_cell.length_a   1.000
_cell.length_b   1.000
_cell.length_c   1.000
_cell.angle_alpha   90.00
_cell.angle_beta   90.00
_cell.angle_gamma   90.00
#
_symmetry.space_group_name_H-M   'P 1'
#
loop_
_entity.id
_entity.type
_entity.pdbx_description
1 polymer ?
#
loop_
_entity_poly.entity_id
_entity_poly.type
_entity_poly.pdbx_seq_one_letter_code
_entity_poly.pdbx_strand_id
1 'polypeptide(L)'
;MNDTEIQKELFQHTKELAELYLINTYARYDVAFRYGVNELLFDYDNKQYIDFHSGVAVTNLGHADPDIIEVVRNQADKLFHTSNLFYSEEAAKLAELLILNSFPGKVFLTNSGTEAIEGAFKLARKYAYSKNIEDPIILSLEKSFHGRSVSGMSLTGQDKIRKGYGELLKGIEFIEPNNDEMLVSAFERYQGRIVALLVEPILGESGIIPLTKNFLTLSRELTAENDALLIFDEIQTGMGRTGTLFAFETLGFSPDAMTLAKGLGSGFPIGALIVGERYQDLFTLGSHGSTFGGNHLAAAIAYETIRIIQTREILNNVNVCSDVAFSRLIEMKGKYPVIQDVRGKGLHIGVELSIPSRPVAEAMLEAGLVVNATAENVIRIMPPLTISTDFLNQGLDIFESIIKQN
;
A
#
# COMPACT_ATOMS: atom_id res chain seq x y z
N MET A 1 -4.66 -43.75 -2.34
CA MET A 1 -4.52 -42.49 -1.58
C MET A 1 -5.90 -41.88 -1.44
N ASN A 2 -6.26 -41.45 -0.24
CA ASN A 2 -7.48 -40.64 -0.06
C ASN A 2 -7.21 -39.20 -0.57
N ASP A 3 -8.25 -38.39 -0.78
CA ASP A 3 -8.11 -37.03 -1.32
C ASP A 3 -7.19 -36.14 -0.46
N THR A 4 -7.11 -36.39 0.85
CA THR A 4 -6.25 -35.67 1.80
C THR A 4 -4.77 -36.01 1.63
N GLU A 5 -4.40 -37.26 1.36
CA GLU A 5 -3.02 -37.67 1.07
C GLU A 5 -2.52 -37.03 -0.23
N ILE A 6 -3.36 -37.02 -1.27
CA ILE A 6 -3.04 -36.38 -2.56
C ILE A 6 -2.80 -34.88 -2.36
N GLN A 7 -3.61 -34.22 -1.54
CA GLN A 7 -3.48 -32.80 -1.24
C GLN A 7 -2.18 -32.44 -0.51
N LYS A 8 -1.76 -33.25 0.46
CA LYS A 8 -0.48 -33.05 1.16
C LYS A 8 0.72 -33.23 0.25
N GLU A 9 0.69 -34.23 -0.64
CA GLU A 9 1.72 -34.42 -1.66
C GLU A 9 1.81 -33.21 -2.60
N LEU A 10 0.67 -32.59 -2.97
CA LEU A 10 0.64 -31.39 -3.81
C LEU A 10 1.28 -30.17 -3.14
N PHE A 11 1.05 -29.95 -1.83
CA PHE A 11 1.73 -28.86 -1.11
C PHE A 11 3.25 -29.08 -1.08
N GLN A 12 3.69 -30.28 -0.69
CA GLN A 12 5.11 -30.61 -0.59
C GLN A 12 5.81 -30.48 -1.96
N HIS A 13 5.18 -30.99 -3.02
CA HIS A 13 5.68 -30.82 -4.39
C HIS A 13 5.74 -29.34 -4.81
N THR A 14 4.73 -28.54 -4.48
CA THR A 14 4.73 -27.10 -4.77
C THR A 14 5.89 -26.39 -4.08
N LYS A 15 6.16 -26.73 -2.81
CA LYS A 15 7.29 -26.19 -2.05
C LYS A 15 8.63 -26.55 -2.68
N GLU A 16 8.82 -27.80 -3.08
CA GLU A 16 10.03 -28.27 -3.76
C GLU A 16 10.27 -27.53 -5.08
N LEU A 17 9.23 -27.36 -5.91
CA LEU A 17 9.33 -26.59 -7.15
C LEU A 17 9.72 -25.13 -6.88
N ALA A 18 9.12 -24.51 -5.86
CA ALA A 18 9.42 -23.14 -5.49
C ALA A 18 10.88 -22.97 -5.03
N GLU A 19 11.39 -23.89 -4.20
CA GLU A 19 12.78 -23.89 -3.73
C GLU A 19 13.77 -24.14 -4.86
N LEU A 20 13.41 -24.96 -5.85
CA LEU A 20 14.26 -25.30 -6.98
C LEU A 20 14.33 -24.17 -8.04
N TYR A 21 13.20 -23.51 -8.31
CA TYR A 21 13.06 -22.65 -9.49
C TYR A 21 12.85 -21.17 -9.20
N LEU A 22 12.49 -20.77 -7.97
CA LEU A 22 12.32 -19.35 -7.61
C LEU A 22 13.54 -18.79 -6.88
N ILE A 23 13.88 -17.54 -7.17
CA ILE A 23 14.89 -16.82 -6.39
C ILE A 23 14.37 -16.66 -4.96
N ASN A 24 15.21 -17.03 -3.99
CA ASN A 24 14.84 -17.02 -2.58
C ASN A 24 14.93 -15.62 -1.95
N THR A 25 14.00 -14.73 -2.29
CA THR A 25 13.93 -13.35 -1.78
C THR A 25 12.94 -13.14 -0.63
N TYR A 26 12.27 -14.21 -0.17
CA TYR A 26 11.18 -14.13 0.83
C TYR A 26 11.30 -15.22 1.90
N ALA A 27 11.14 -14.82 3.17
CA ALA A 27 10.94 -15.74 4.29
C ALA A 27 9.48 -16.23 4.31
N ARG A 28 9.19 -17.21 3.44
CA ARG A 28 7.83 -17.77 3.28
C ARG A 28 7.35 -18.44 4.58
N TYR A 29 6.04 -18.41 4.81
CA TYR A 29 5.40 -19.26 5.81
C TYR A 29 5.20 -20.66 5.22
N ASP A 30 5.12 -21.68 6.07
CA ASP A 30 4.97 -23.08 5.63
C ASP A 30 3.51 -23.42 5.30
N VAL A 31 2.95 -22.70 4.33
CA VAL A 31 1.58 -22.86 3.84
C VAL A 31 1.50 -22.47 2.38
N ALA A 32 0.64 -23.15 1.62
CA ALA A 32 0.24 -22.72 0.28
C ALA A 32 -1.29 -22.67 0.21
N PHE A 33 -1.83 -21.52 -0.21
CA PHE A 33 -3.26 -21.36 -0.41
C PHE A 33 -3.66 -21.84 -1.80
N ARG A 34 -4.75 -22.60 -1.86
CA ARG A 34 -5.31 -23.17 -3.09
C ARG A 34 -6.39 -22.26 -3.67
N TYR A 35 -7.23 -21.69 -2.82
CA TYR A 35 -8.27 -20.74 -3.22
C TYR A 35 -8.64 -19.81 -2.06
N GLY A 36 -9.36 -18.75 -2.36
CA GLY A 36 -9.94 -17.84 -1.39
C GLY A 36 -11.30 -17.35 -1.85
N VAL A 37 -12.13 -16.93 -0.90
CA VAL A 37 -13.43 -16.30 -1.14
C VAL A 37 -13.69 -15.28 -0.05
N ASN A 38 -14.01 -14.05 -0.45
CA ASN A 38 -14.22 -12.91 0.46
C ASN A 38 -13.02 -12.73 1.42
N GLU A 39 -13.24 -12.73 2.74
CA GLU A 39 -12.20 -12.64 3.78
C GLU A 39 -11.51 -13.96 4.15
N LEU A 40 -11.74 -15.03 3.39
CA LEU A 40 -11.24 -16.37 3.70
C LEU A 40 -10.23 -16.90 2.67
N LEU A 41 -9.26 -17.64 3.17
CA LEU A 41 -8.30 -18.43 2.41
C LEU A 41 -8.40 -19.90 2.81
N PHE A 42 -8.10 -20.78 1.86
CA PHE A 42 -8.11 -22.23 2.05
C PHE A 42 -6.82 -22.83 1.51
N ASP A 43 -6.16 -23.65 2.33
CA ASP A 43 -4.95 -24.37 1.93
C ASP A 43 -5.27 -25.65 1.16
N TYR A 44 -4.23 -26.45 0.90
CA TYR A 44 -4.41 -27.74 0.23
C TYR A 44 -5.15 -28.78 1.08
N ASP A 45 -5.08 -28.70 2.41
CA ASP A 45 -5.81 -29.58 3.35
C ASP A 45 -7.27 -29.12 3.59
N ASN A 46 -7.74 -28.08 2.90
CA ASN A 46 -9.02 -27.38 3.10
C ASN A 46 -9.16 -26.75 4.49
N LYS A 47 -8.06 -26.50 5.19
CA LYS A 47 -8.08 -25.69 6.39
C LYS A 47 -8.45 -24.27 6.01
N GLN A 48 -9.41 -23.72 6.74
CA GLN A 48 -9.87 -22.35 6.58
C GLN A 48 -8.98 -21.39 7.36
N TYR A 49 -8.74 -20.22 6.76
CA TYR A 49 -7.99 -19.12 7.36
C TYR A 49 -8.75 -17.81 7.20
N ILE A 50 -8.82 -17.01 8.27
CA ILE A 50 -9.29 -15.63 8.22
C ILE A 50 -8.14 -14.75 7.74
N ASP A 51 -8.36 -13.96 6.70
CA ASP A 51 -7.35 -13.11 6.10
C ASP A 51 -7.33 -11.71 6.74
N PHE A 52 -6.40 -11.48 7.67
CA PHE A 52 -6.05 -10.17 8.23
C PHE A 52 -4.82 -9.56 7.54
N HIS A 53 -4.42 -10.09 6.38
CA HIS A 53 -3.24 -9.67 5.64
C HIS A 53 -3.58 -8.96 4.33
N SER A 54 -4.58 -9.47 3.60
CA SER A 54 -5.02 -9.01 2.28
C SER A 54 -3.88 -8.86 1.27
N GLY A 55 -2.89 -9.74 1.30
CA GLY A 55 -1.71 -9.62 0.45
C GLY A 55 -0.94 -8.30 0.65
N VAL A 56 -0.83 -7.82 1.90
CA VAL A 56 -0.22 -6.52 2.24
C VAL A 56 -1.07 -5.33 1.77
N ALA A 57 -2.37 -5.34 2.10
CA ALA A 57 -3.37 -4.33 1.72
C ALA A 57 -3.65 -4.22 0.19
N VAL A 58 -3.57 -5.36 -0.51
CA VAL A 58 -3.82 -5.49 -1.95
C VAL A 58 -5.25 -5.91 -2.24
N THR A 59 -5.75 -6.99 -1.63
CA THR A 59 -7.08 -7.56 -1.92
C THR A 59 -8.17 -6.83 -1.12
N ASN A 60 -8.35 -5.53 -1.37
CA ASN A 60 -9.27 -4.68 -0.62
C ASN A 60 -10.74 -5.17 -0.66
N LEU A 61 -11.18 -5.80 -1.75
CA LEU A 61 -12.53 -6.38 -1.85
C LEU A 61 -12.62 -7.84 -1.38
N GLY A 62 -11.51 -8.41 -0.92
CA GLY A 62 -11.40 -9.83 -0.59
C GLY A 62 -11.00 -10.66 -1.81
N HIS A 63 -11.13 -11.98 -1.67
CA HIS A 63 -10.75 -12.96 -2.68
C HIS A 63 -11.94 -13.31 -3.57
N ALA A 64 -11.71 -13.39 -4.88
CA ALA A 64 -12.69 -13.82 -5.87
C ALA A 64 -14.04 -13.08 -5.81
N ASP A 65 -14.02 -11.75 -5.59
CA ASP A 65 -15.22 -10.93 -5.60
C ASP A 65 -15.97 -11.09 -6.94
N PRO A 66 -17.28 -11.40 -6.91
CA PRO A 66 -18.03 -11.78 -8.11
C PRO A 66 -18.12 -10.67 -9.15
N ASP A 67 -18.22 -9.40 -8.72
CA ASP A 67 -18.32 -8.25 -9.60
C ASP A 67 -16.99 -8.06 -10.36
N ILE A 68 -15.86 -8.19 -9.65
CA ILE A 68 -14.52 -8.15 -10.26
C ILE A 68 -14.30 -9.31 -11.24
N ILE A 69 -14.72 -10.53 -10.88
CA ILE A 69 -14.59 -11.69 -11.76
C ILE A 69 -15.41 -11.51 -13.05
N GLU A 70 -16.61 -10.94 -12.94
CA GLU A 70 -17.43 -10.60 -14.11
C GLU A 70 -16.74 -9.57 -15.01
N VAL A 71 -16.17 -8.51 -14.44
CA VAL A 71 -15.39 -7.51 -15.20
C VAL A 71 -14.19 -8.15 -15.91
N VAL A 72 -13.46 -9.03 -15.22
CA VAL A 72 -12.33 -9.77 -15.83
C VAL A 72 -12.80 -10.57 -17.03
N ARG A 73 -13.88 -11.36 -16.90
CA ARG A 73 -14.41 -12.18 -18.00
C ARG A 73 -14.85 -11.32 -19.18
N ASN A 74 -15.67 -10.30 -18.89
CA ASN A 74 -16.23 -9.42 -19.91
C ASN A 74 -15.15 -8.63 -20.67
N GLN A 75 -14.10 -8.17 -19.98
CA GLN A 75 -13.02 -7.44 -20.64
C GLN A 75 -12.07 -8.39 -21.37
N ALA A 76 -11.82 -9.59 -20.82
CA ALA A 76 -10.98 -10.60 -21.45
C ALA A 76 -11.55 -11.10 -22.78
N ASP A 77 -12.88 -11.24 -22.88
CA ASP A 77 -13.56 -11.61 -24.12
C ASP A 77 -13.45 -10.53 -25.21
N LYS A 78 -13.15 -9.29 -24.83
CA LYS A 78 -13.00 -8.15 -25.75
C LYS A 78 -11.55 -7.93 -26.15
N LEU A 79 -10.74 -7.47 -25.18
CA LEU A 79 -9.40 -6.93 -25.44
C LEU A 79 -8.62 -6.72 -24.15
N PHE A 80 -7.36 -7.16 -24.14
CA PHE A 80 -6.44 -6.96 -23.02
C PHE A 80 -5.56 -5.72 -23.22
N HIS A 81 -4.97 -5.56 -24.40
CA HIS A 81 -3.84 -4.66 -24.58
C HIS A 81 -3.70 -4.16 -26.02
N THR A 82 -3.46 -2.85 -26.17
CA THR A 82 -3.17 -2.20 -27.46
C THR A 82 -1.97 -1.25 -27.41
N SER A 83 -1.24 -1.18 -26.28
CA SER A 83 -0.28 -0.11 -25.95
C SER A 83 -0.91 1.27 -25.76
N ASN A 84 -0.10 2.24 -25.32
CA ASN A 84 -0.52 3.64 -25.14
C ASN A 84 -0.52 4.46 -26.46
N LEU A 85 -0.32 3.82 -27.61
CA LEU A 85 -0.39 4.47 -28.92
C LEU A 85 -1.83 4.69 -29.42
N PHE A 86 -2.81 3.99 -28.83
CA PHE A 86 -4.22 4.09 -29.18
C PHE A 86 -5.05 4.48 -27.95
N TYR A 87 -6.23 5.04 -28.18
CA TYR A 87 -7.15 5.40 -27.09
C TYR A 87 -7.76 4.16 -26.44
N SER A 88 -7.95 4.23 -25.13
CA SER A 88 -8.60 3.22 -24.30
C SER A 88 -9.74 3.88 -23.54
N GLU A 89 -10.97 3.40 -23.76
CA GLU A 89 -12.16 3.91 -23.06
C GLU A 89 -12.06 3.59 -21.56
N GLU A 90 -11.60 2.40 -21.21
CA GLU A 90 -11.45 1.93 -19.84
C GLU A 90 -10.43 2.78 -19.07
N ALA A 91 -9.27 3.06 -19.68
CA ALA A 91 -8.25 3.91 -19.09
C ALA A 91 -8.72 5.36 -18.92
N ALA A 92 -9.45 5.90 -19.91
CA ALA A 92 -10.01 7.24 -19.84
C ALA A 92 -11.06 7.37 -18.71
N LYS A 93 -11.97 6.41 -18.58
CA LYS A 93 -12.97 6.36 -17.49
C LYS A 93 -12.32 6.21 -16.11
N LEU A 94 -11.29 5.37 -15.99
CA LEU A 94 -10.54 5.25 -14.74
C LEU A 94 -9.85 6.58 -14.38
N ALA A 95 -9.21 7.23 -15.34
CA ALA A 95 -8.56 8.52 -15.11
C ALA A 95 -9.57 9.59 -14.67
N GLU A 96 -10.72 9.69 -15.35
CA GLU A 96 -11.82 10.58 -14.95
C GLU A 96 -12.28 10.30 -13.52
N LEU A 97 -12.56 9.03 -13.20
CA LEU A 97 -13.03 8.63 -11.87
C LEU A 97 -12.03 8.98 -10.77
N LEU A 98 -10.73 8.75 -11.02
CA LEU A 98 -9.68 9.10 -10.07
C LEU A 98 -9.62 10.61 -9.82
N ILE A 99 -9.63 11.44 -10.88
CA ILE A 99 -9.54 12.90 -10.75
C ILE A 99 -10.78 13.48 -10.06
N LEU A 100 -11.97 13.00 -10.40
CA LEU A 100 -13.22 13.46 -9.77
C LEU A 100 -13.29 13.16 -8.27
N ASN A 101 -12.54 12.18 -7.79
CA ASN A 101 -12.51 11.78 -6.38
C ASN A 101 -11.25 12.20 -5.63
N SER A 102 -10.24 12.77 -6.31
CA SER A 102 -9.01 13.25 -5.66
C SER A 102 -8.90 14.77 -5.69
N PHE A 103 -8.32 15.32 -6.75
CA PHE A 103 -8.04 16.74 -6.95
C PHE A 103 -7.79 17.02 -8.44
N PRO A 104 -8.01 18.25 -8.93
CA PRO A 104 -7.84 18.59 -10.34
C PRO A 104 -6.43 18.29 -10.85
N GLY A 105 -6.34 17.61 -12.00
CA GLY A 105 -5.06 17.18 -12.57
C GLY A 105 -5.18 16.12 -13.66
N LYS A 106 -4.10 15.37 -13.87
CA LYS A 106 -4.01 14.24 -14.82
C LYS A 106 -3.45 12.99 -14.14
N VAL A 107 -3.75 11.83 -14.73
CA VAL A 107 -3.31 10.52 -14.25
C VAL A 107 -2.33 9.89 -15.24
N PHE A 108 -1.24 9.33 -14.74
CA PHE A 108 -0.38 8.41 -15.47
C PHE A 108 -0.51 7.01 -14.87
N LEU A 109 -1.03 6.06 -15.66
CA LEU A 109 -1.27 4.69 -15.21
C LEU A 109 -0.01 3.82 -15.37
N THR A 110 0.26 3.01 -14.36
CA THR A 110 1.42 2.12 -14.25
C THR A 110 0.98 0.70 -13.90
N ASN A 111 1.92 -0.22 -13.71
CA ASN A 111 1.67 -1.63 -13.38
C ASN A 111 1.88 -1.94 -11.90
N SER A 112 2.53 -1.04 -11.16
CA SER A 112 2.87 -1.25 -9.76
C SER A 112 3.10 0.07 -9.02
N GLY A 113 3.10 -0.02 -7.69
CA GLY A 113 3.47 1.10 -6.84
C GLY A 113 4.90 1.59 -7.08
N THR A 114 5.87 0.68 -7.29
CA THR A 114 7.25 1.05 -7.61
C THR A 114 7.34 1.90 -8.88
N GLU A 115 6.58 1.56 -9.93
CA GLU A 115 6.55 2.38 -11.15
C GLU A 115 5.85 3.73 -10.94
N ALA A 116 4.83 3.80 -10.08
CA ALA A 116 4.21 5.06 -9.71
C ALA A 116 5.20 5.98 -8.96
N ILE A 117 6.03 5.41 -8.06
CA ILE A 117 7.11 6.12 -7.37
C ILE A 117 8.21 6.57 -8.34
N GLU A 118 8.60 5.74 -9.31
CA GLU A 118 9.52 6.17 -10.38
C GLU A 118 8.97 7.38 -11.13
N GLY A 119 7.65 7.38 -11.42
CA GLY A 119 6.95 8.53 -11.97
C GLY A 119 7.04 9.77 -11.07
N ALA A 120 6.77 9.63 -9.76
CA ALA A 120 6.87 10.72 -8.80
C ALA A 120 8.29 11.29 -8.67
N PHE A 121 9.30 10.42 -8.62
CA PHE A 121 10.71 10.82 -8.62
C PHE A 121 11.04 11.63 -9.89
N LYS A 122 10.64 11.13 -11.06
CA LYS A 122 10.86 11.82 -12.34
C LYS A 122 10.12 13.15 -12.42
N LEU A 123 8.91 13.24 -11.86
CA LEU A 123 8.14 14.48 -11.78
C LEU A 123 8.92 15.54 -11.01
N ALA A 124 9.42 15.21 -9.81
CA ALA A 124 10.23 16.10 -8.98
C ALA A 124 11.52 16.55 -9.70
N ARG A 125 12.22 15.63 -10.38
CA ARG A 125 13.43 15.97 -11.17
C ARG A 125 13.12 16.84 -12.39
N LYS A 126 12.01 16.60 -13.08
CA LYS A 126 11.57 17.43 -14.20
C LYS A 126 11.15 18.83 -13.75
N TYR A 127 10.51 18.92 -12.59
CA TYR A 127 10.19 20.20 -11.98
C TYR A 127 11.47 21.00 -11.70
N ALA A 128 12.47 20.37 -11.07
CA ALA A 128 13.78 20.97 -10.85
C ALA A 128 14.42 21.50 -12.14
N TYR A 129 14.39 20.67 -13.20
CA TYR A 129 14.91 21.05 -14.51
C TYR A 129 14.17 22.25 -15.10
N SER A 130 12.83 22.28 -15.01
CA SER A 130 12.01 23.40 -15.52
C SER A 130 12.29 24.72 -14.81
N LYS A 131 12.82 24.66 -13.57
CA LYS A 131 13.18 25.80 -12.74
C LYS A 131 14.68 26.11 -12.76
N ASN A 132 15.47 25.36 -13.53
CA ASN A 132 16.94 25.44 -13.56
C ASN A 132 17.58 25.32 -12.16
N ILE A 133 17.02 24.45 -11.30
CA ILE A 133 17.56 24.20 -9.96
C ILE A 133 18.75 23.25 -10.07
N GLU A 134 19.92 23.73 -9.66
CA GLU A 134 21.14 22.92 -9.56
C GLU A 134 21.14 22.07 -8.28
N ASP A 135 21.67 20.84 -8.40
CA ASP A 135 21.73 19.83 -7.33
C ASP A 135 20.44 19.70 -6.50
N PRO A 136 19.29 19.38 -7.12
CA PRO A 136 18.01 19.39 -6.44
C PRO A 136 17.90 18.26 -5.41
N ILE A 137 17.23 18.57 -4.30
CA ILE A 137 17.01 17.70 -3.15
C ILE A 137 15.55 17.24 -3.13
N ILE A 138 15.33 15.94 -2.96
CA ILE A 138 14.03 15.37 -2.62
C ILE A 138 14.11 14.91 -1.17
N LEU A 139 13.19 15.41 -0.33
CA LEU A 139 13.05 14.94 1.03
C LEU A 139 12.19 13.66 1.04
N SER A 140 12.61 12.67 1.80
CA SER A 140 11.78 11.52 2.21
C SER A 140 11.97 11.29 3.72
N LEU A 141 11.33 10.26 4.27
CA LEU A 141 11.39 9.98 5.70
C LEU A 141 12.28 8.80 6.02
N GLU A 142 12.96 8.86 7.15
CA GLU A 142 13.52 7.66 7.75
C GLU A 142 12.41 6.62 7.96
N LYS A 143 12.74 5.34 7.84
CA LYS A 143 11.80 4.21 7.92
C LYS A 143 10.76 4.17 6.78
N SER A 144 10.71 5.10 5.82
CA SER A 144 9.77 5.01 4.69
C SER A 144 10.00 3.77 3.82
N PHE A 145 9.00 3.38 3.02
CA PHE A 145 9.16 2.37 1.95
C PHE A 145 8.48 2.81 0.66
N HIS A 146 9.27 3.03 -0.39
CA HIS A 146 8.79 3.52 -1.69
C HIS A 146 9.17 2.59 -2.85
N GLY A 147 9.36 1.30 -2.57
CA GLY A 147 9.62 0.27 -3.57
C GLY A 147 11.09 -0.16 -3.67
N ARG A 148 11.36 -1.01 -4.67
CA ARG A 148 12.66 -1.71 -4.81
C ARG A 148 13.40 -1.47 -6.13
N SER A 149 12.95 -0.51 -6.94
CA SER A 149 13.74 -0.01 -8.08
C SER A 149 14.89 0.86 -7.58
N VAL A 150 15.82 1.26 -8.46
CA VAL A 150 16.94 2.13 -8.04
C VAL A 150 16.43 3.45 -7.45
N SER A 151 15.43 4.11 -8.05
CA SER A 151 14.90 5.35 -7.45
C SER A 151 14.02 5.08 -6.23
N GLY A 152 13.20 4.02 -6.24
CA GLY A 152 12.40 3.63 -5.07
C GLY A 152 13.26 3.28 -3.85
N MET A 153 14.36 2.56 -4.04
CA MET A 153 15.35 2.30 -2.99
C MET A 153 16.08 3.58 -2.56
N SER A 154 16.36 4.49 -3.49
CA SER A 154 16.98 5.79 -3.15
C SER A 154 16.07 6.62 -2.24
N LEU A 155 14.75 6.54 -2.43
CA LEU A 155 13.73 7.21 -1.63
C LEU A 155 13.33 6.44 -0.36
N THR A 156 13.63 5.15 -0.26
CA THR A 156 13.24 4.30 0.88
C THR A 156 14.17 4.54 2.07
N GLY A 157 13.66 5.03 3.20
CA GLY A 157 14.45 5.34 4.41
C GLY A 157 14.87 4.13 5.26
N GLN A 158 15.08 2.96 4.65
CA GLN A 158 15.44 1.72 5.35
C GLN A 158 16.78 1.18 4.84
N ASP A 159 17.80 1.18 5.70
CA ASP A 159 19.15 0.72 5.34
C ASP A 159 19.19 -0.73 4.85
N LYS A 160 18.36 -1.61 5.45
CA LYS A 160 18.25 -3.02 5.03
C LYS A 160 17.77 -3.19 3.58
N ILE A 161 17.04 -2.21 3.02
CA ILE A 161 16.57 -2.23 1.64
C ILE A 161 17.64 -1.66 0.69
N ARG A 162 18.41 -0.68 1.15
CA ARG A 162 19.42 0.04 0.36
C ARG A 162 20.77 -0.68 0.28
N LYS A 163 21.14 -1.43 1.31
CA LYS A 163 22.46 -2.07 1.45
C LYS A 163 22.68 -3.16 0.40
N GLY A 164 23.89 -3.18 -0.19
CA GLY A 164 24.32 -4.21 -1.14
C GLY A 164 24.18 -3.85 -2.62
N TYR A 165 23.63 -2.67 -2.94
CA TYR A 165 23.39 -2.23 -4.33
C TYR A 165 24.34 -1.12 -4.82
N GLY A 166 25.35 -0.76 -4.03
CA GLY A 166 26.30 0.32 -4.37
C GLY A 166 25.76 1.72 -4.07
N GLU A 167 26.28 2.72 -4.78
CA GLU A 167 25.84 4.11 -4.64
C GLU A 167 24.47 4.30 -5.31
N LEU A 168 23.47 4.68 -4.51
CA LEU A 168 22.12 5.02 -4.98
C LEU A 168 22.04 6.47 -5.49
N LEU A 169 20.88 6.91 -5.96
CA LEU A 169 20.72 8.25 -6.53
C LEU A 169 21.01 9.35 -5.50
N LYS A 170 21.78 10.36 -5.92
CA LYS A 170 22.14 11.52 -5.09
C LYS A 170 20.98 12.50 -4.92
N GLY A 171 21.12 13.42 -3.97
CA GLY A 171 20.13 14.48 -3.74
C GLY A 171 18.84 13.97 -3.11
N ILE A 172 18.95 12.99 -2.22
CA ILE A 172 17.88 12.55 -1.34
C ILE A 172 18.32 12.84 0.09
N GLU A 173 17.45 13.46 0.88
CA GLU A 173 17.65 13.70 2.31
C GLU A 173 16.52 13.03 3.09
N PHE A 174 16.86 12.43 4.23
CA PHE A 174 15.88 11.78 5.11
C PHE A 174 15.60 12.62 6.35
N ILE A 175 14.31 12.74 6.68
CA ILE A 175 13.81 13.39 7.89
C ILE A 175 13.18 12.34 8.79
N GLU A 176 13.42 12.41 10.10
CA GLU A 176 12.75 11.52 11.04
C GLU A 176 11.23 11.76 11.00
N PRO A 177 10.40 10.70 10.90
CA PRO A 177 8.94 10.84 10.95
C PRO A 177 8.46 11.60 12.18
N ASN A 178 7.56 12.57 11.99
CA ASN A 178 7.00 13.40 13.08
C ASN A 178 8.03 14.31 13.79
N ASN A 179 9.18 14.59 13.18
CA ASN A 179 10.17 15.52 13.70
C ASN A 179 10.06 16.88 12.98
N ASP A 180 9.20 17.76 13.51
CA ASP A 180 8.92 19.10 12.94
C ASP A 180 10.18 19.96 12.85
N GLU A 181 11.05 19.92 13.87
CA GLU A 181 12.28 20.72 13.95
C GLU A 181 13.29 20.32 12.85
N MET A 182 13.46 19.02 12.61
CA MET A 182 14.32 18.53 11.53
C MET A 182 13.76 18.91 10.15
N LEU A 183 12.44 18.87 9.99
CA LEU A 183 11.80 19.26 8.73
C LEU A 183 12.06 20.73 8.41
N VAL A 184 11.82 21.63 9.37
CA VAL A 184 12.12 23.07 9.23
C VAL A 184 13.61 23.29 8.92
N SER A 185 14.48 22.66 9.72
CA SER A 185 15.94 22.77 9.56
C SER A 185 16.42 22.32 8.17
N ALA A 186 15.76 21.32 7.56
CA ALA A 186 16.09 20.88 6.21
C ALA A 186 15.75 21.93 5.15
N PHE A 187 14.55 22.54 5.23
CA PHE A 187 14.16 23.63 4.34
C PHE A 187 15.07 24.86 4.48
N GLU A 188 15.46 25.21 5.71
CA GLU A 188 16.40 26.29 5.97
C GLU A 188 17.83 25.99 5.47
N ARG A 189 18.27 24.73 5.51
CA ARG A 189 19.61 24.31 5.09
C ARG A 189 19.77 24.30 3.57
N TYR A 190 18.76 23.80 2.85
CA TYR A 190 18.85 23.56 1.41
C TYR A 190 18.25 24.68 0.54
N GLN A 191 17.64 25.71 1.14
CA GLN A 191 17.14 26.96 0.54
C GLN A 191 16.96 26.95 -0.99
N GLY A 192 15.73 26.70 -1.45
CA GLY A 192 15.39 26.72 -2.88
C GLY A 192 15.89 25.52 -3.69
N ARG A 193 16.66 24.59 -3.10
CA ARG A 193 17.05 23.34 -3.76
C ARG A 193 16.12 22.16 -3.48
N ILE A 194 15.26 22.25 -2.45
CA ILE A 194 14.26 21.22 -2.21
C ILE A 194 13.17 21.34 -3.27
N VAL A 195 12.96 20.26 -4.02
CA VAL A 195 12.00 20.23 -5.12
C VAL A 195 10.79 19.36 -4.83
N ALA A 196 10.90 18.44 -3.88
CA ALA A 196 9.78 17.65 -3.40
C ALA A 196 10.00 17.14 -1.97
N LEU A 197 8.90 16.91 -1.28
CA LEU A 197 8.79 16.09 -0.07
C LEU A 197 7.84 14.93 -0.37
N LEU A 198 8.35 13.70 -0.31
CA LEU A 198 7.60 12.46 -0.53
C LEU A 198 7.38 11.76 0.81
N VAL A 199 6.12 11.57 1.20
CA VAL A 199 5.75 10.93 2.46
C VAL A 199 4.60 9.94 2.32
N GLU A 200 4.62 8.87 3.09
CA GLU A 200 3.44 8.03 3.35
C GLU A 200 2.59 8.71 4.44
N PRO A 201 1.26 8.86 4.31
CA PRO A 201 0.43 9.36 5.42
C PRO A 201 0.52 8.49 6.69
N ILE A 202 0.72 7.18 6.50
CA ILE A 202 1.04 6.20 7.54
C ILE A 202 2.16 5.33 6.99
N LEU A 203 3.33 5.33 7.64
CA LEU A 203 4.45 4.47 7.23
C LEU A 203 4.08 3.02 7.53
N GLY A 204 3.75 2.29 6.46
CA GLY A 204 3.08 1.02 6.57
C GLY A 204 4.02 -0.14 6.88
N GLU A 205 5.06 -0.31 6.06
CA GLU A 205 6.07 -1.36 6.24
C GLU A 205 6.82 -1.25 7.56
N SER A 206 6.97 -0.04 8.09
CA SER A 206 7.69 0.24 9.34
C SER A 206 6.85 0.07 10.60
N GLY A 207 5.76 -0.69 10.49
CA GLY A 207 4.94 -1.06 11.63
C GLY A 207 3.81 -0.07 11.91
N ILE A 208 3.19 0.45 10.85
CA ILE A 208 2.00 1.32 10.92
C ILE A 208 2.29 2.53 11.80
N ILE A 209 3.14 3.45 11.34
CA ILE A 209 3.45 4.69 12.07
C ILE A 209 2.66 5.84 11.43
N PRO A 210 1.55 6.31 12.02
CA PRO A 210 0.81 7.44 11.49
C PRO A 210 1.65 8.72 11.59
N LEU A 211 1.69 9.49 10.50
CA LEU A 211 2.17 10.86 10.59
C LEU A 211 1.12 11.72 11.30
N THR A 212 1.58 12.60 12.18
CA THR A 212 0.70 13.50 12.90
C THR A 212 0.11 14.53 11.95
N LYS A 213 -1.11 14.99 12.26
CA LYS A 213 -1.74 16.07 11.49
C LYS A 213 -0.87 17.33 11.46
N ASN A 214 -0.19 17.64 12.56
CA ASN A 214 0.71 18.80 12.65
C ASN A 214 1.88 18.66 11.67
N PHE A 215 2.60 17.53 11.70
CA PHE A 215 3.72 17.29 10.79
C PHE A 215 3.30 17.37 9.32
N LEU A 216 2.14 16.80 8.96
CA LEU A 216 1.61 16.85 7.58
C LEU A 216 1.16 18.26 7.17
N THR A 217 0.58 19.03 8.10
CA THR A 217 0.20 20.44 7.84
C THR A 217 1.44 21.30 7.65
N LEU A 218 2.44 21.16 8.51
CA LEU A 218 3.73 21.82 8.39
C LEU A 218 4.45 21.44 7.09
N SER A 219 4.39 20.16 6.70
CA SER A 219 4.90 19.67 5.41
C SER A 219 4.26 20.40 4.23
N ARG A 220 2.95 20.64 4.28
CA ARG A 220 2.24 21.39 3.24
C ARG A 220 2.63 22.86 3.22
N GLU A 221 2.71 23.50 4.38
CA GLU A 221 3.11 24.91 4.52
C GLU A 221 4.52 25.12 3.96
N LEU A 222 5.50 24.38 4.43
CA LEU A 222 6.91 24.51 4.01
C LEU A 222 7.10 24.23 2.52
N THR A 223 6.44 23.21 1.98
CA THR A 223 6.50 22.92 0.53
C THR A 223 5.87 24.03 -0.30
N ALA A 224 4.76 24.62 0.14
CA ALA A 224 4.12 25.74 -0.55
C ALA A 224 4.98 27.01 -0.51
N GLU A 225 5.53 27.36 0.66
CA GLU A 225 6.40 28.53 0.86
C GLU A 225 7.69 28.46 0.03
N ASN A 226 8.23 27.25 -0.17
CA ASN A 226 9.49 27.02 -0.87
C ASN A 226 9.31 26.60 -2.34
N ASP A 227 8.09 26.69 -2.88
CA ASP A 227 7.76 26.29 -4.25
C ASP A 227 8.20 24.85 -4.59
N ALA A 228 8.00 23.92 -3.65
CA ALA A 228 8.32 22.49 -3.75
C ALA A 228 7.04 21.63 -3.79
N LEU A 229 7.13 20.42 -4.38
CA LEU A 229 6.00 19.50 -4.43
C LEU A 229 5.81 18.78 -3.08
N LEU A 230 4.58 18.68 -2.60
CA LEU A 230 4.19 17.67 -1.63
C LEU A 230 3.64 16.44 -2.35
N ILE A 231 4.27 15.29 -2.18
CA ILE A 231 3.87 14.04 -2.81
C ILE A 231 3.45 13.05 -1.73
N PHE A 232 2.23 12.53 -1.85
CA PHE A 232 1.76 11.46 -0.97
C PHE A 232 1.89 10.10 -1.63
N ASP A 233 2.60 9.21 -0.93
CA ASP A 233 2.56 7.79 -1.21
C ASP A 233 1.35 7.16 -0.51
N GLU A 234 0.26 7.04 -1.27
CA GLU A 234 -0.99 6.43 -0.84
C GLU A 234 -1.14 5.00 -1.36
N ILE A 235 -0.05 4.35 -1.77
CA ILE A 235 -0.06 2.98 -2.29
C ILE A 235 -0.66 2.00 -1.27
N GLN A 236 -0.36 2.17 0.01
CA GLN A 236 -0.91 1.33 1.09
C GLN A 236 -2.08 1.98 1.83
N THR A 237 -2.09 3.30 2.01
CA THR A 237 -3.11 4.02 2.81
C THR A 237 -4.37 4.36 2.02
N GLY A 238 -4.27 4.45 0.69
CA GLY A 238 -5.39 4.82 -0.16
C GLY A 238 -6.38 3.69 -0.40
N MET A 239 -7.29 3.94 -1.35
CA MET A 239 -8.32 2.99 -1.79
C MET A 239 -9.20 2.48 -0.65
N GLY A 240 -9.60 3.37 0.27
CA GLY A 240 -10.54 3.05 1.35
C GLY A 240 -9.89 2.53 2.63
N ARG A 241 -8.59 2.21 2.62
CA ARG A 241 -7.91 1.50 3.70
C ARG A 241 -7.99 2.22 5.05
N THR A 242 -7.97 3.55 5.05
CA THR A 242 -8.03 4.38 6.27
C THR A 242 -9.44 4.89 6.63
N GLY A 243 -10.50 4.35 6.03
CA GLY A 243 -11.89 4.77 6.27
C GLY A 243 -12.40 5.91 5.38
N THR A 244 -11.52 6.46 4.55
CA THR A 244 -11.80 7.42 3.46
C THR A 244 -11.17 6.87 2.17
N LEU A 245 -11.59 7.33 0.99
CA LEU A 245 -11.05 6.80 -0.26
C LEU A 245 -9.54 7.06 -0.35
N PHE A 246 -9.10 8.26 0.02
CA PHE A 246 -7.69 8.61 0.22
C PHE A 246 -7.46 9.11 1.65
N ALA A 247 -6.31 8.82 2.25
CA ALA A 247 -6.02 9.23 3.63
C ALA A 247 -5.93 10.76 3.78
N PHE A 248 -5.48 11.46 2.72
CA PHE A 248 -5.34 12.92 2.73
C PHE A 248 -6.66 13.67 2.93
N GLU A 249 -7.81 13.07 2.61
CA GLU A 249 -9.13 13.73 2.68
C GLU A 249 -9.42 14.34 4.06
N THR A 250 -8.84 13.76 5.11
CA THR A 250 -9.02 14.21 6.49
C THR A 250 -8.08 15.35 6.93
N LEU A 251 -7.14 15.75 6.08
CA LEU A 251 -6.12 16.77 6.39
C LEU A 251 -6.60 18.20 6.08
N GLY A 252 -7.59 18.35 5.21
CA GLY A 252 -8.11 19.66 4.79
C GLY A 252 -7.31 20.36 3.68
N PHE A 253 -6.34 19.66 3.08
CA PHE A 253 -5.59 20.10 1.90
C PHE A 253 -5.26 18.89 1.01
N SER A 254 -4.90 19.15 -0.25
CA SER A 254 -4.47 18.12 -1.19
C SER A 254 -2.95 18.14 -1.40
N PRO A 255 -2.30 16.99 -1.67
CA PRO A 255 -0.93 16.97 -2.15
C PRO A 255 -0.85 17.49 -3.59
N ASP A 256 0.35 17.78 -4.07
CA ASP A 256 0.61 18.18 -5.46
C ASP A 256 0.68 16.98 -6.40
N ALA A 257 1.02 15.81 -5.86
CA ALA A 257 0.95 14.53 -6.56
C ALA A 257 0.66 13.38 -5.58
N MET A 258 0.10 12.29 -6.08
CA MET A 258 -0.24 11.12 -5.27
C MET A 258 0.05 9.83 -6.05
N THR A 259 0.66 8.85 -5.38
CA THR A 259 0.88 7.51 -5.96
C THR A 259 -0.10 6.49 -5.38
N LEU A 260 -0.64 5.64 -6.24
CA LEU A 260 -1.62 4.59 -5.91
C LEU A 260 -1.19 3.26 -6.53
N ALA A 261 -1.53 2.15 -5.88
CA ALA A 261 -1.44 0.78 -6.41
C ALA A 261 -2.22 -0.16 -5.47
N LYS A 262 -1.79 -1.42 -5.33
CA LYS A 262 -2.31 -2.41 -4.37
C LYS A 262 -3.83 -2.50 -4.42
N GLY A 263 -4.52 -1.92 -3.42
CA GLY A 263 -5.97 -1.84 -3.33
C GLY A 263 -6.66 -1.29 -4.58
N LEU A 264 -5.96 -0.51 -5.42
CA LEU A 264 -6.50 0.03 -6.67
C LEU A 264 -6.98 -1.06 -7.62
N GLY A 265 -6.23 -2.17 -7.72
CA GLY A 265 -6.59 -3.29 -8.58
C GLY A 265 -7.24 -4.45 -7.84
N SER A 266 -7.44 -4.34 -6.52
CA SER A 266 -7.96 -5.41 -5.65
C SER A 266 -7.38 -6.81 -5.94
N GLY A 267 -6.08 -6.90 -6.21
CA GLY A 267 -5.40 -8.15 -6.58
C GLY A 267 -4.77 -8.15 -7.99
N PHE A 268 -5.26 -7.30 -8.91
CA PHE A 268 -4.67 -7.17 -10.24
C PHE A 268 -3.53 -6.12 -10.28
N PRO A 269 -2.41 -6.36 -10.98
CA PRO A 269 -1.32 -5.39 -11.08
C PRO A 269 -1.73 -4.11 -11.80
N ILE A 270 -1.78 -3.01 -11.05
CA ILE A 270 -1.96 -1.66 -11.56
C ILE A 270 -1.39 -0.66 -10.54
N GLY A 271 -0.89 0.46 -11.03
CA GLY A 271 -0.59 1.64 -10.22
C GLY A 271 -0.99 2.91 -10.96
N ALA A 272 -0.90 4.03 -10.27
CA ALA A 272 -1.16 5.35 -10.84
C ALA A 272 -0.30 6.41 -10.16
N LEU A 273 0.15 7.38 -10.94
CA LEU A 273 0.61 8.68 -10.46
C LEU A 273 -0.45 9.71 -10.86
N ILE A 274 -1.08 10.34 -9.87
CA ILE A 274 -1.94 11.50 -10.07
C ILE A 274 -1.08 12.75 -9.89
N VAL A 275 -1.13 13.66 -10.86
CA VAL A 275 -0.36 14.90 -10.87
C VAL A 275 -1.33 16.08 -10.90
N GLY A 276 -1.21 16.97 -9.91
CA GLY A 276 -2.07 18.15 -9.79
C GLY A 276 -1.91 19.12 -10.96
N GLU A 277 -2.97 19.89 -11.23
CA GLU A 277 -3.10 20.80 -12.37
C GLU A 277 -1.86 21.67 -12.64
N ARG A 278 -1.23 22.19 -11.57
CA ARG A 278 -0.02 23.03 -11.65
C ARG A 278 1.17 22.32 -12.29
N TYR A 279 1.29 21.00 -12.14
CA TYR A 279 2.47 20.21 -12.52
C TYR A 279 2.20 19.24 -13.68
N GLN A 280 0.95 19.14 -14.14
CA GLN A 280 0.49 18.10 -15.06
C GLN A 280 1.15 18.13 -16.44
N ASP A 281 1.68 19.28 -16.88
CA ASP A 281 2.29 19.45 -18.20
C ASP A 281 3.84 19.34 -18.18
N LEU A 282 4.45 19.00 -17.03
CA LEU A 282 5.88 18.69 -16.94
C LEU A 282 6.24 17.42 -17.73
N PHE A 283 5.34 16.44 -17.75
CA PHE A 283 5.46 15.28 -18.62
C PHE A 283 4.90 15.61 -20.01
N THR A 284 5.82 15.80 -20.94
CA THR A 284 5.54 15.98 -22.37
C THR A 284 5.61 14.65 -23.12
N LEU A 285 5.08 14.62 -24.35
CA LEU A 285 5.12 13.47 -25.24
C LEU A 285 6.54 12.87 -25.31
N GLY A 286 6.64 11.55 -25.07
CA GLY A 286 7.90 10.81 -25.09
C GLY A 286 8.77 10.93 -23.83
N SER A 287 8.42 11.76 -22.85
CA SER A 287 9.27 11.93 -21.65
C SER A 287 9.07 10.86 -20.56
N HIS A 288 7.95 10.14 -20.62
CA HIS A 288 7.67 8.94 -19.85
C HIS A 288 6.72 8.03 -20.64
N GLY A 289 6.60 6.78 -20.22
CA GLY A 289 5.79 5.78 -20.92
C GLY A 289 5.88 4.44 -20.21
N SER A 290 4.89 3.59 -20.49
CA SER A 290 4.83 2.20 -20.04
C SER A 290 4.20 1.37 -21.16
N THR A 291 4.68 0.14 -21.35
CA THR A 291 4.04 -0.77 -22.31
C THR A 291 2.68 -1.16 -21.75
N PHE A 292 2.64 -1.83 -20.59
CA PHE A 292 1.41 -2.36 -20.00
C PHE A 292 0.61 -1.36 -19.17
N GLY A 293 1.20 -0.23 -18.76
CA GLY A 293 0.52 0.77 -17.93
C GLY A 293 -0.74 1.29 -18.64
N GLY A 294 -1.88 1.23 -17.96
CA GLY A 294 -3.16 1.64 -18.52
C GLY A 294 -3.79 0.67 -19.53
N ASN A 295 -3.35 -0.60 -19.57
CA ASN A 295 -4.02 -1.62 -20.39
C ASN A 295 -5.51 -1.77 -20.03
N HIS A 296 -6.31 -2.22 -21.00
CA HIS A 296 -7.78 -2.25 -20.90
C HIS A 296 -8.28 -3.09 -19.72
N LEU A 297 -7.67 -4.27 -19.51
CA LEU A 297 -8.07 -5.18 -18.44
C LEU A 297 -7.81 -4.58 -17.05
N ALA A 298 -6.59 -4.11 -16.81
CA ALA A 298 -6.24 -3.48 -15.54
C ALA A 298 -7.11 -2.25 -15.25
N ALA A 299 -7.34 -1.42 -16.27
CA ALA A 299 -8.13 -0.21 -16.13
C ALA A 299 -9.59 -0.51 -15.80
N ALA A 300 -10.20 -1.50 -16.46
CA ALA A 300 -11.57 -1.93 -16.17
C ALA A 300 -11.72 -2.46 -14.74
N ILE A 301 -10.79 -3.30 -14.28
CA ILE A 301 -10.78 -3.86 -12.91
C ILE A 301 -10.66 -2.75 -11.87
N ALA A 302 -9.75 -1.79 -12.09
CA ALA A 302 -9.53 -0.71 -11.15
C ALA A 302 -10.71 0.27 -11.12
N TYR A 303 -11.31 0.57 -12.28
CA TYR A 303 -12.53 1.37 -12.35
C TYR A 303 -13.64 0.72 -11.52
N GLU A 304 -13.86 -0.58 -11.71
CA GLU A 304 -14.89 -1.31 -10.97
C GLU A 304 -14.59 -1.41 -9.48
N THR A 305 -13.32 -1.58 -9.11
CA THR A 305 -12.89 -1.58 -7.71
C THR A 305 -13.30 -0.29 -7.00
N ILE A 306 -13.01 0.87 -7.61
CA ILE A 306 -13.38 2.17 -7.02
C ILE A 306 -14.90 2.31 -6.97
N ARG A 307 -15.61 1.92 -8.03
CA ARG A 307 -17.08 1.97 -8.09
C ARG A 307 -17.70 1.14 -6.95
N ILE A 308 -17.19 -0.06 -6.68
CA ILE A 308 -17.64 -0.91 -5.59
C ILE A 308 -17.38 -0.24 -4.24
N ILE A 309 -16.18 0.30 -4.02
CA ILE A 309 -15.84 1.00 -2.77
C ILE A 309 -16.84 2.13 -2.49
N GLN A 310 -17.28 2.84 -3.53
CA GLN A 310 -18.23 3.95 -3.42
C GLN A 310 -19.70 3.52 -3.28
N THR A 311 -20.09 2.36 -3.83
CA THR A 311 -21.51 1.98 -3.95
C THR A 311 -21.97 0.88 -3.00
N ARG A 312 -21.07 0.04 -2.47
CA ARG A 312 -21.39 -1.07 -1.56
C ARG A 312 -21.21 -0.73 -0.08
N GLU A 313 -21.32 0.56 0.28
CA GLU A 313 -21.10 1.08 1.64
C GLU A 313 -19.76 0.64 2.28
N ILE A 314 -18.74 0.36 1.46
CA ILE A 314 -17.49 -0.23 1.91
C ILE A 314 -16.79 0.67 2.94
N LEU A 315 -16.75 1.99 2.69
CA LEU A 315 -16.14 2.93 3.64
C LEU A 315 -16.88 2.95 4.99
N ASN A 316 -18.21 2.79 4.99
CA ASN A 316 -18.98 2.66 6.23
C ASN A 316 -18.59 1.37 6.97
N ASN A 317 -18.47 0.25 6.26
CA ASN A 317 -18.01 -1.00 6.85
C ASN A 317 -16.60 -0.88 7.46
N VAL A 318 -15.67 -0.23 6.75
CA VAL A 318 -14.30 0.03 7.26
C VAL A 318 -14.35 0.79 8.58
N ASN A 319 -15.17 1.84 8.68
CA ASN A 319 -15.27 2.63 9.90
C ASN A 319 -15.89 1.82 11.06
N VAL A 320 -16.98 1.09 10.81
CA VAL A 320 -17.61 0.21 11.83
C VAL A 320 -16.64 -0.87 12.31
N CYS A 321 -15.99 -1.59 11.38
CA CYS A 321 -15.03 -2.63 11.71
C CYS A 321 -13.78 -2.07 12.41
N SER A 322 -13.32 -0.88 12.02
CA SER A 322 -12.22 -0.17 12.67
C SER A 322 -12.56 0.09 14.14
N ASP A 323 -13.73 0.65 14.43
CA ASP A 323 -14.15 0.96 15.81
C ASP A 323 -14.17 -0.30 16.70
N VAL A 324 -14.70 -1.41 16.17
CA VAL A 324 -14.70 -2.70 16.86
C VAL A 324 -13.28 -3.20 17.11
N ALA A 325 -12.43 -3.20 16.08
CA ALA A 325 -11.06 -3.70 16.16
C ALA A 325 -10.22 -2.90 17.15
N PHE A 326 -10.21 -1.57 17.04
CA PHE A 326 -9.47 -0.71 17.96
C PHE A 326 -9.97 -0.86 19.40
N SER A 327 -11.30 -0.91 19.63
CA SER A 327 -11.86 -1.11 20.97
C SER A 327 -11.37 -2.41 21.60
N ARG A 328 -11.47 -3.53 20.88
CA ARG A 328 -11.02 -4.85 21.32
C ARG A 328 -9.51 -4.88 21.58
N LEU A 329 -8.70 -4.35 20.66
CA LEU A 329 -7.23 -4.36 20.77
C LEU A 329 -6.72 -3.46 21.91
N ILE A 330 -7.36 -2.31 22.16
CA ILE A 330 -7.04 -1.44 23.29
C ILE A 330 -7.39 -2.12 24.62
N GLU A 331 -8.53 -2.82 24.67
CA GLU A 331 -8.90 -3.64 25.83
C GLU A 331 -7.86 -4.75 26.09
N MET A 332 -7.44 -5.45 25.03
CA MET A 332 -6.37 -6.47 25.12
C MET A 332 -5.05 -5.86 25.60
N LYS A 333 -4.66 -4.67 25.11
CA LYS A 333 -3.46 -3.94 25.59
C LYS A 333 -3.54 -3.67 27.09
N GLY A 334 -4.71 -3.33 27.62
CA GLY A 334 -4.92 -3.13 29.06
C GLY A 334 -4.80 -4.42 29.90
N LYS A 335 -5.03 -5.58 29.28
CA LYS A 335 -4.98 -6.91 29.94
C LYS A 335 -3.63 -7.60 29.80
N TYR A 336 -2.96 -7.44 28.66
CA TYR A 336 -1.80 -8.23 28.26
C TYR A 336 -0.58 -7.32 28.07
N PRO A 337 0.37 -7.29 29.03
CA PRO A 337 1.55 -6.44 28.97
C PRO A 337 2.46 -6.68 27.76
N VAL A 338 2.33 -7.83 27.08
CA VAL A 338 3.07 -8.11 25.84
C VAL A 338 2.70 -7.12 24.72
N ILE A 339 1.49 -6.57 24.71
CA ILE A 339 1.09 -5.51 23.77
C ILE A 339 1.56 -4.16 24.31
N GLN A 340 2.53 -3.56 23.63
CA GLN A 340 3.09 -2.25 23.98
C GLN A 340 2.28 -1.11 23.37
N ASP A 341 1.81 -1.28 22.14
CA ASP A 341 1.07 -0.24 21.43
C ASP A 341 0.05 -0.77 20.44
N VAL A 342 -1.01 0.02 20.22
CA VAL A 342 -2.04 -0.21 19.22
C VAL A 342 -2.28 1.13 18.50
N ARG A 343 -2.03 1.15 17.20
CA ARG A 343 -2.03 2.39 16.40
C ARG A 343 -2.49 2.13 14.97
N GLY A 344 -2.76 3.21 14.24
CA GLY A 344 -3.20 3.15 12.85
C GLY A 344 -4.48 3.93 12.61
N LYS A 345 -5.16 3.62 11.50
CA LYS A 345 -6.44 4.25 11.13
C LYS A 345 -7.22 3.33 10.18
N GLY A 346 -8.54 3.26 10.34
CA GLY A 346 -9.37 2.34 9.56
C GLY A 346 -8.93 0.89 9.77
N LEU A 347 -8.94 0.09 8.71
CA LEU A 347 -8.43 -1.29 8.73
C LEU A 347 -6.94 -1.35 8.36
N HIS A 348 -6.15 -0.37 8.83
CA HIS A 348 -4.68 -0.34 8.72
C HIS A 348 -4.09 -0.22 10.11
N ILE A 349 -3.98 -1.36 10.79
CA ILE A 349 -3.78 -1.42 12.25
C ILE A 349 -2.44 -2.09 12.55
N GLY A 350 -1.67 -1.48 13.44
CA GLY A 350 -0.43 -2.04 13.98
C GLY A 350 -0.59 -2.35 15.46
N VAL A 351 -0.19 -3.55 15.85
CA VAL A 351 -0.08 -3.99 17.25
C VAL A 351 1.38 -4.27 17.54
N GLU A 352 2.00 -3.40 18.33
CA GLU A 352 3.39 -3.54 18.74
C GLU A 352 3.51 -4.43 19.96
N LEU A 353 4.42 -5.39 19.90
CA LEU A 353 4.68 -6.36 20.95
C LEU A 353 6.02 -6.07 21.62
N SER A 354 6.19 -6.50 22.87
CA SER A 354 7.49 -6.50 23.56
C SER A 354 8.41 -7.65 23.12
N ILE A 355 7.90 -8.53 22.26
CA ILE A 355 8.59 -9.72 21.74
C ILE A 355 8.60 -9.71 20.20
N PRO A 356 9.46 -10.51 19.55
CA PRO A 356 9.44 -10.65 18.10
C PRO A 356 8.06 -11.10 17.58
N SER A 357 7.58 -10.43 16.53
CA SER A 357 6.24 -10.65 15.97
C SER A 357 6.15 -11.90 15.08
N ARG A 358 7.27 -12.37 14.51
CA ARG A 358 7.26 -13.49 13.56
C ARG A 358 6.76 -14.81 14.17
N PRO A 359 7.27 -15.28 15.33
CA PRO A 359 6.76 -16.49 15.97
C PRO A 359 5.28 -16.38 16.36
N VAL A 360 4.84 -15.19 16.78
CA VAL A 360 3.44 -14.93 17.12
C VAL A 360 2.54 -15.04 15.88
N ALA A 361 2.98 -14.48 14.74
CA ALA A 361 2.27 -14.62 13.46
C ALA A 361 2.24 -16.07 12.96
N GLU A 362 3.30 -16.87 13.19
CA GLU A 362 3.33 -18.29 12.86
C GLU A 362 2.31 -19.08 13.71
N ALA A 363 2.22 -18.81 15.01
CA ALA A 363 1.22 -19.41 15.89
C ALA A 363 -0.22 -19.00 15.49
N MET A 364 -0.44 -17.74 15.08
CA MET A 364 -1.73 -17.29 14.53
C MET A 364 -2.08 -18.03 13.23
N LEU A 365 -1.10 -18.23 12.34
CA LEU A 365 -1.30 -19.00 11.11
C LEU A 365 -1.68 -20.46 11.42
N GLU A 366 -0.99 -21.09 12.37
CA GLU A 366 -1.34 -22.42 12.86
C GLU A 366 -2.77 -22.47 13.46
N ALA A 367 -3.24 -21.38 14.04
CA ALA A 367 -4.62 -21.26 14.55
C ALA A 367 -5.66 -20.85 13.49
N GLY A 368 -5.27 -20.63 12.23
CA GLY A 368 -6.19 -20.25 11.15
C GLY A 368 -6.37 -18.74 10.95
N LEU A 369 -5.42 -17.91 11.37
CA LEU A 369 -5.44 -16.47 11.16
C LEU A 369 -4.18 -16.01 10.41
N VAL A 370 -4.37 -15.34 9.27
CA VAL A 370 -3.27 -14.83 8.45
C VAL A 370 -3.06 -13.36 8.78
N VAL A 371 -1.93 -13.05 9.43
CA VAL A 371 -1.48 -11.67 9.72
C VAL A 371 -0.12 -11.41 9.10
N ASN A 372 0.37 -10.18 9.19
CA ASN A 372 1.74 -9.85 8.80
C ASN A 372 2.60 -9.44 9.98
N ALA A 373 3.73 -10.13 10.18
CA ALA A 373 4.81 -9.69 11.05
C ALA A 373 5.72 -8.69 10.31
N THR A 374 5.95 -7.51 10.89
CA THR A 374 6.87 -6.50 10.36
C THR A 374 7.60 -5.75 11.47
N ALA A 375 8.55 -4.90 11.09
CA ALA A 375 9.29 -4.01 11.99
C ALA A 375 9.82 -4.73 13.25
N GLU A 376 10.23 -5.99 13.09
CA GLU A 376 10.70 -6.92 14.14
C GLU A 376 9.60 -7.35 15.12
N ASN A 377 8.86 -6.42 15.73
CA ASN A 377 7.94 -6.66 16.83
C ASN A 377 6.48 -6.20 16.57
N VAL A 378 6.09 -5.88 15.33
CA VAL A 378 4.74 -5.40 15.03
C VAL A 378 3.94 -6.44 14.24
N ILE A 379 2.74 -6.77 14.73
CA ILE A 379 1.70 -7.45 13.94
C ILE A 379 0.86 -6.41 13.22
N ARG A 380 0.77 -6.51 11.89
CA ARG A 380 -0.14 -5.71 11.07
C ARG A 380 -1.42 -6.46 10.78
N ILE A 381 -2.54 -5.78 11.01
CA ILE A 381 -3.90 -6.23 10.71
C ILE A 381 -4.47 -5.33 9.61
N MET A 382 -4.68 -5.94 8.45
CA MET A 382 -5.15 -5.32 7.21
C MET A 382 -6.11 -6.28 6.49
N PRO A 383 -7.27 -6.62 7.06
CA PRO A 383 -8.25 -7.49 6.41
C PRO A 383 -8.85 -6.84 5.15
N PRO A 384 -9.57 -7.60 4.32
CA PRO A 384 -10.36 -7.01 3.25
C PRO A 384 -11.31 -5.95 3.81
N LEU A 385 -11.56 -4.90 3.06
CA LEU A 385 -12.48 -3.82 3.46
C LEU A 385 -13.94 -4.30 3.54
N THR A 386 -14.22 -5.45 2.91
CA THR A 386 -15.49 -6.18 2.92
C THR A 386 -15.66 -7.11 4.11
N ILE A 387 -14.66 -7.26 4.98
CA ILE A 387 -14.73 -8.17 6.12
C ILE A 387 -15.98 -7.92 6.96
N SER A 388 -16.70 -8.99 7.32
CA SER A 388 -17.82 -8.91 8.24
C SER A 388 -17.37 -8.73 9.69
N THR A 389 -18.21 -8.12 10.52
CA THR A 389 -17.95 -8.00 11.96
C THR A 389 -17.80 -9.36 12.64
N ASP A 390 -18.45 -10.40 12.12
CA ASP A 390 -18.38 -11.75 12.67
C ASP A 390 -17.00 -12.37 12.44
N PHE A 391 -16.47 -12.33 11.20
CA PHE A 391 -15.12 -12.82 10.92
C PHE A 391 -14.05 -11.93 11.54
N LEU A 392 -14.27 -10.62 11.65
CA LEU A 392 -13.39 -9.74 12.40
C LEU A 392 -13.29 -10.17 13.87
N ASN A 393 -14.42 -10.40 14.54
CA ASN A 393 -14.41 -10.85 15.94
C ASN A 393 -13.76 -12.23 16.09
N GLN A 394 -14.07 -13.19 15.21
CA GLN A 394 -13.43 -14.51 15.25
C GLN A 394 -11.91 -14.42 15.08
N GLY A 395 -11.43 -13.57 14.15
CA GLY A 395 -9.99 -13.35 13.98
C GLY A 395 -9.36 -12.69 15.20
N LEU A 396 -10.05 -11.74 15.85
CA LEU A 396 -9.58 -11.12 17.10
C LEU A 396 -9.61 -12.09 18.30
N ASP A 397 -10.55 -13.04 18.32
CA ASP A 397 -10.59 -14.10 19.34
C ASP A 397 -9.40 -15.05 19.18
N ILE A 398 -9.04 -15.44 17.94
CA ILE A 398 -7.82 -16.20 17.65
C ILE A 398 -6.60 -15.39 18.09
N PHE A 399 -6.53 -14.11 17.71
CA PHE A 399 -5.43 -13.20 18.07
C PHE A 399 -5.23 -13.17 19.60
N GLU A 400 -6.30 -12.90 20.36
CA GLU A 400 -6.26 -12.85 21.83
C GLU A 400 -5.82 -14.18 22.45
N SER A 401 -6.26 -15.31 21.89
CA SER A 401 -5.89 -16.64 22.37
C SER A 401 -4.39 -16.94 22.28
N ILE A 402 -3.72 -16.42 21.24
CA ILE A 402 -2.28 -16.55 21.03
C ILE A 402 -1.52 -15.53 21.90
N ILE A 403 -2.00 -14.29 21.97
CA ILE A 403 -1.40 -13.26 22.81
C ILE A 403 -1.39 -13.67 24.27
N LYS A 404 -2.45 -14.28 24.79
CA LYS A 404 -2.54 -14.74 26.18
C LYS A 404 -1.45 -15.74 26.60
N GLN A 405 -0.84 -16.43 25.63
CA GLN A 405 0.20 -17.43 25.87
C GLN A 405 1.62 -16.83 25.95
N ASN A 406 1.76 -15.54 25.64
CA ASN A 406 3.01 -14.78 25.61
C ASN A 406 2.98 -13.66 26.66
#